data_AF-A0A3S2GXR9-F1
#
_entry.id   AF-A0A3S2GXR9-F1
#
_cell.length_a   1.000
_cell.length_b   1.000
_cell.length_c   1.000
_cell.angle_alpha   90.00
_cell.angle_beta   90.00
_cell.angle_gamma   90.00
#
_symmetry.space_group_name_H-M   'P 1'
#
loop_
_entity.id
_entity.type
_entity.pdbx_description
1 polymer ?
#
loop_
_entity_poly.entity_id
_entity_poly.type
_entity_poly.pdbx_seq_one_letter_code
_entity_poly.pdbx_strand_id
1 'polypeptide(L)'
;GTVIDARLLVVATGHGEAVRRAVGVERIEQSKAHSLSMGFDLAISPSDFGHQSVTCYSRRAADRIAYISIFPLGDKMRANMFLYRNVAEPWTRAFRQEPQKMLCELMPEIAVRCGNFEVASPVEVRQI
;
A
#
# COMPACT_ATOMS: atom_id res chain seq x y z
N GLY A 1 22.46 15.66 -29.69
CA GLY A 1 21.09 15.85 -29.16
C GLY A 1 20.26 16.55 -30.22
N THR A 2 18.94 16.40 -30.17
CA THR A 2 18.00 17.06 -31.10
C THR A 2 17.22 18.13 -30.35
N VAL A 3 17.03 19.29 -30.97
CA VAL A 3 16.20 20.38 -30.42
C VAL A 3 14.76 20.19 -30.87
N ILE A 4 13.81 20.36 -29.94
CA ILE A 4 12.37 20.28 -30.22
C ILE A 4 11.74 21.62 -29.81
N ASP A 5 11.16 22.33 -30.78
CA ASP A 5 10.35 23.52 -30.53
C ASP A 5 8.89 23.12 -30.31
N ALA A 6 8.32 23.57 -29.18
CA ALA A 6 6.95 23.24 -28.82
C ALA A 6 6.23 24.44 -28.19
N ARG A 7 4.91 24.50 -28.38
CA ARG A 7 4.04 25.52 -27.75
C ARG A 7 3.64 25.16 -26.32
N LEU A 8 3.78 23.88 -25.95
CA LEU A 8 3.45 23.34 -24.64
C LEU A 8 4.34 22.11 -24.37
N LEU A 9 4.86 22.02 -23.15
CA LEU A 9 5.54 20.85 -22.63
C LEU A 9 4.71 20.23 -21.50
N VAL A 10 4.33 18.96 -21.64
CA VAL A 10 3.68 18.19 -20.57
C VAL A 10 4.72 17.28 -19.91
N VAL A 11 5.05 17.54 -18.64
CA VAL A 11 6.02 16.74 -17.89
C VAL A 11 5.29 15.62 -17.13
N ALA A 12 5.16 14.45 -17.76
CA ALA A 12 4.46 13.27 -17.22
C ALA A 12 5.41 12.15 -16.76
N THR A 13 6.49 12.50 -16.05
CA THR A 13 7.58 11.56 -15.69
C THR A 13 7.33 10.74 -14.42
N GLY A 14 6.10 10.71 -13.89
CA GLY A 14 5.77 10.02 -12.64
C GLY A 14 6.64 10.50 -11.47
N HIS A 15 7.34 9.58 -10.79
CA HIS A 15 8.26 9.93 -9.68
C HIS A 15 9.61 10.52 -10.16
N GLY A 16 9.88 10.58 -11.47
CA GLY A 16 11.14 11.09 -12.00
C GLY A 16 11.32 12.59 -11.82
N GLU A 17 12.15 12.99 -10.85
CA GLU A 17 12.39 14.41 -10.51
C GLU A 17 13.34 15.16 -11.44
N ALA A 18 14.22 14.46 -12.17
CA ALA A 18 15.28 15.10 -12.95
C ALA A 18 14.72 16.08 -14.00
N VAL A 19 13.68 15.65 -14.73
CA VAL A 19 13.04 16.48 -15.76
C VAL A 19 12.30 17.66 -15.15
N ARG A 20 11.59 17.45 -14.01
CA ARG A 20 10.92 18.55 -13.28
C ARG A 20 11.89 19.64 -12.85
N ARG A 21 13.02 19.24 -12.26
CA ARG A 21 14.08 20.18 -11.85
C ARG A 21 14.69 20.91 -13.04
N ALA A 22 14.92 20.20 -14.15
CA ALA A 22 15.48 20.80 -15.37
C ALA A 22 14.57 21.89 -15.98
N VAL A 23 13.26 21.81 -15.78
CA VAL A 23 12.29 22.83 -16.24
C VAL A 23 11.93 23.86 -15.17
N GLY A 24 12.65 23.90 -14.05
CA GLY A 24 12.45 24.89 -12.97
C GLY A 24 11.25 24.62 -12.06
N VAL A 25 10.69 23.39 -12.06
CA VAL A 25 9.63 23.01 -11.12
C VAL A 25 10.26 22.54 -9.81
N GLU A 26 10.00 23.30 -8.74
CA GLU A 26 10.47 22.98 -7.39
C GLU A 26 9.53 22.03 -6.64
N ARG A 27 10.10 21.10 -5.86
CA ARG A 27 9.33 20.24 -4.96
C ARG A 27 9.30 20.83 -3.56
N ILE A 28 8.09 21.06 -3.05
CA ILE A 28 7.87 21.42 -1.64
C ILE A 28 7.42 20.15 -0.91
N GLU A 29 8.29 19.60 -0.07
CA GLU A 29 7.95 18.46 0.77
C GLU A 29 7.20 18.92 2.03
N GLN A 30 5.93 18.53 2.15
CA GLN A 30 5.10 18.87 3.31
C GLN A 30 5.35 17.92 4.50
N SER A 31 5.61 16.64 4.22
CA SER A 31 5.90 15.64 5.24
C SER A 31 6.76 14.53 4.65
N LYS A 32 7.95 14.35 5.20
CA LYS A 32 8.89 13.33 4.75
C LYS A 32 8.42 11.96 5.19
N ALA A 33 8.46 10.97 4.27
CA ALA A 33 8.14 9.58 4.59
C ALA A 33 6.74 9.40 5.21
N HIS A 34 5.77 10.15 4.71
CA HIS A 34 4.47 10.32 5.37
C HIS A 34 3.64 9.03 5.40
N SER A 35 3.85 8.14 4.44
CA SER A 35 3.06 6.92 4.31
C SER A 35 3.85 5.71 3.82
N LEU A 36 3.32 4.52 4.10
CA LEU A 36 3.77 3.23 3.59
C LEU A 36 2.66 2.58 2.78
N SER A 37 3.07 1.85 1.75
CA SER A 37 2.31 0.72 1.22
C SER A 37 2.89 -0.58 1.74
N MET A 38 2.01 -1.51 2.05
CA MET A 38 2.34 -2.88 2.38
C MET A 38 1.57 -3.82 1.45
N GLY A 39 2.27 -4.79 0.86
CA GLY A 39 1.70 -5.81 -0.02
C GLY A 39 2.02 -7.21 0.49
N PHE A 40 1.02 -8.09 0.53
CA PHE A 40 1.18 -9.51 0.90
C PHE A 40 0.03 -10.34 0.33
N ASP A 41 0.23 -11.64 0.20
CA ASP A 41 -0.77 -12.57 -0.31
C ASP A 41 -1.44 -13.33 0.86
N LEU A 42 -2.72 -13.65 0.73
CA LEU A 42 -3.49 -14.47 1.67
C LEU A 42 -3.59 -15.92 1.16
N ALA A 43 -3.62 -16.90 2.07
CA ALA A 43 -3.82 -18.31 1.76
C ALA A 43 -5.31 -18.65 1.57
N ILE A 44 -5.96 -17.92 0.66
CA ILE A 44 -7.36 -18.14 0.27
C ILE A 44 -7.36 -18.30 -1.25
N SER A 45 -8.07 -19.29 -1.78
CA SER A 45 -8.23 -19.37 -3.23
C SER A 45 -9.22 -18.30 -3.72
N PRO A 46 -9.04 -17.71 -4.92
CA PRO A 46 -10.03 -16.79 -5.48
C PRO A 46 -11.46 -17.34 -5.54
N SER A 47 -11.63 -18.66 -5.71
CA SER A 47 -12.93 -19.33 -5.69
C SER A 47 -13.57 -19.36 -4.29
N ASP A 48 -12.76 -19.49 -3.23
CA ASP A 48 -13.25 -19.57 -1.86
C ASP A 48 -13.51 -18.19 -1.23
N PHE A 49 -12.93 -17.13 -1.80
CA PHE A 49 -13.06 -15.77 -1.28
C PHE A 49 -14.49 -15.22 -1.37
N GLY A 50 -15.31 -15.70 -2.31
CA GLY A 50 -16.75 -15.37 -2.40
C GLY A 50 -17.08 -13.91 -2.75
N HIS A 51 -16.08 -13.05 -2.95
CA HIS A 51 -16.21 -11.62 -3.25
C HIS A 51 -15.29 -11.22 -4.41
N GLN A 52 -15.61 -10.13 -5.12
CA GLN A 52 -14.66 -9.56 -6.10
C GLN A 52 -13.51 -8.82 -5.42
N SER A 53 -13.81 -8.12 -4.33
CA SER A 53 -12.82 -7.43 -3.51
C SER A 53 -13.44 -7.07 -2.16
N VAL A 54 -12.61 -6.96 -1.12
CA VAL A 54 -12.97 -6.41 0.18
C VAL A 54 -12.07 -5.23 0.47
N THR A 55 -12.66 -4.08 0.82
CA THR A 55 -11.92 -2.93 1.34
C THR A 55 -12.39 -2.63 2.75
N CYS A 56 -11.45 -2.54 3.67
CA CYS A 56 -11.70 -2.19 5.07
C CYS A 56 -10.93 -0.92 5.43
N TYR A 57 -11.54 -0.09 6.26
CA TYR A 57 -10.96 1.18 6.74
C TYR A 57 -10.68 1.07 8.23
N SER A 58 -9.66 1.77 8.71
CA SER A 58 -9.43 1.82 10.16
C SER A 58 -10.63 2.45 10.88
N ARG A 59 -10.94 1.91 12.06
CA ARG A 59 -11.98 2.43 12.93
C ARG A 59 -11.52 3.64 13.75
N ARG A 60 -10.21 3.84 13.90
CA ARG A 60 -9.63 4.87 14.76
C ARG A 60 -8.44 5.53 14.06
N ALA A 61 -8.46 6.86 13.99
CA ALA A 61 -7.33 7.62 13.44
C ALA A 61 -5.99 7.28 14.12
N ALA A 62 -6.02 6.93 15.42
CA ALA A 62 -4.85 6.53 16.20
C ALA A 62 -4.13 5.27 15.67
N ASP A 63 -4.83 4.39 14.93
CA ASP A 63 -4.21 3.19 14.36
C ASP A 63 -3.25 3.55 13.21
N ARG A 64 -3.39 4.77 12.64
CA ARG A 64 -2.59 5.32 11.53
C ARG A 64 -2.65 4.44 10.28
N ILE A 65 -3.80 3.81 10.04
CA ILE A 65 -4.08 2.99 8.85
C ILE A 65 -5.15 3.71 8.04
N ALA A 66 -4.90 3.93 6.74
CA ALA A 66 -5.90 4.50 5.86
C ALA A 66 -6.93 3.41 5.51
N TYR A 67 -6.47 2.35 4.84
CA TYR A 67 -7.30 1.22 4.44
C TYR A 67 -6.44 0.01 4.06
N ILE A 68 -7.12 -1.13 3.91
CA ILE A 68 -6.62 -2.34 3.27
C ILE A 68 -7.63 -2.81 2.24
N SER A 69 -7.14 -3.21 1.07
CA SER A 69 -7.93 -3.80 -0.01
C SER A 69 -7.43 -5.20 -0.30
N ILE A 70 -8.35 -6.17 -0.38
CA ILE A 70 -8.08 -7.59 -0.62
C ILE A 70 -8.83 -8.00 -1.88
N PHE A 71 -8.12 -8.55 -2.87
CA PHE A 71 -8.70 -8.87 -4.17
C PHE A 71 -7.90 -9.99 -4.89
N PRO A 72 -8.53 -10.73 -5.82
CA PRO A 72 -7.82 -11.71 -6.64
C PRO A 72 -6.74 -11.06 -7.52
N LEU A 73 -5.55 -11.62 -7.51
CA LEU A 73 -4.44 -11.29 -8.41
C LEU A 73 -3.91 -12.58 -9.02
N GLY A 74 -4.42 -12.92 -10.20
CA GLY A 74 -4.16 -14.23 -10.81
C GLY A 74 -4.76 -15.36 -9.97
N ASP A 75 -3.92 -16.30 -9.57
CA ASP A 75 -4.25 -17.45 -8.73
C ASP A 75 -4.16 -17.16 -7.22
N LYS A 76 -3.79 -15.94 -6.83
CA LYS A 76 -3.59 -15.54 -5.43
C LYS A 76 -4.62 -14.51 -4.98
N MET A 77 -4.75 -14.37 -3.66
CA MET A 77 -5.48 -13.27 -3.04
C MET A 77 -4.50 -12.22 -2.52
N ARG A 78 -4.46 -11.04 -3.16
CA ARG A 78 -3.56 -9.95 -2.78
C ARG A 78 -4.22 -9.04 -1.76
N ALA A 79 -3.53 -8.76 -0.67
CA ALA A 79 -3.80 -7.67 0.24
C ALA A 79 -2.83 -6.51 -0.01
N ASN A 80 -3.38 -5.31 -0.24
CA ASN A 80 -2.64 -4.06 -0.28
C ASN A 80 -3.15 -3.16 0.85
N MET A 81 -2.24 -2.67 1.69
CA MET A 81 -2.54 -1.86 2.85
C MET A 81 -1.78 -0.54 2.80
N PHE A 82 -2.46 0.56 3.10
CA PHE A 82 -1.89 1.91 3.10
C PHE A 82 -2.03 2.53 4.48
N LEU A 83 -0.93 3.09 4.98
CA LEU A 83 -0.84 3.54 6.38
C LEU A 83 0.14 4.70 6.53
N TYR A 84 -0.05 5.49 7.58
CA TYR A 84 0.70 6.70 7.88
C TYR A 84 1.79 6.43 8.92
N ARG A 85 2.73 5.52 8.64
CA ARG A 85 3.85 5.15 9.55
C ARG A 85 5.19 5.21 8.83
N ASN A 86 6.28 5.01 9.57
CA ASN A 86 7.64 4.92 9.01
C ASN A 86 8.16 3.46 9.00
N VAL A 87 8.99 3.12 8.02
CA VAL A 87 9.63 1.80 7.89
C VAL A 87 10.44 1.40 9.13
N ALA A 88 11.07 2.36 9.79
CA ALA A 88 11.91 2.14 10.97
C ALA A 88 11.10 1.96 12.28
N GLU A 89 9.78 2.19 12.27
CA GLU A 89 8.97 2.04 13.49
C GLU A 89 8.95 0.57 13.97
N PRO A 90 9.01 0.32 15.29
CA PRO A 90 8.84 -1.02 15.86
C PRO A 90 7.52 -1.69 15.42
N TRP A 91 6.46 -0.89 15.27
CA TRP A 91 5.17 -1.35 14.77
C TRP A 91 5.29 -1.98 13.37
N THR A 92 6.04 -1.34 12.46
CA THR A 92 6.25 -1.83 11.09
C THR A 92 7.01 -3.15 11.10
N ARG A 93 8.02 -3.28 11.98
CA ARG A 93 8.74 -4.53 12.17
C ARG A 93 7.82 -5.65 12.70
N ALA A 94 7.01 -5.35 13.72
CA ALA A 94 6.06 -6.30 14.28
C ALA A 94 5.03 -6.76 13.25
N PHE A 95 4.51 -5.84 12.43
CA PHE A 95 3.55 -6.20 11.38
C PHE A 95 4.15 -7.13 10.33
N ARG A 96 5.43 -6.96 9.97
CA ARG A 96 6.11 -7.87 9.04
C ARG A 96 6.32 -9.27 9.62
N GLN A 97 6.40 -9.39 10.95
CA GLN A 97 6.61 -10.66 11.63
C GLN A 97 5.28 -11.39 11.85
N GLU A 98 4.23 -10.66 12.24
CA GLU A 98 2.95 -11.23 12.68
C GLU A 98 1.73 -10.51 12.05
N PRO A 99 1.64 -10.43 10.70
CA PRO A 99 0.63 -9.61 10.03
C PRO A 99 -0.79 -10.07 10.31
N GLN A 100 -1.05 -11.39 10.28
CA GLN A 100 -2.37 -11.96 10.52
C GLN A 100 -2.89 -11.62 11.91
N LYS A 101 -2.07 -11.87 12.95
CA LYS A 101 -2.41 -11.55 14.34
C LYS A 101 -2.79 -10.08 14.49
N MET A 102 -1.94 -9.19 13.98
CA MET A 102 -2.18 -7.75 14.08
C MET A 102 -3.44 -7.32 13.33
N LEU A 103 -3.73 -7.88 12.16
CA LEU A 103 -4.96 -7.60 11.41
C LEU A 103 -6.21 -8.10 12.14
N CYS A 104 -6.15 -9.26 12.79
CA CYS A 104 -7.27 -9.75 13.62
C CYS A 104 -7.56 -8.81 14.81
N GLU A 105 -6.54 -8.18 15.39
CA GLU A 105 -6.71 -7.21 16.47
C GLU A 105 -7.22 -5.85 15.97
N LEU A 106 -6.64 -5.35 14.87
CA LEU A 106 -6.90 -4.00 14.35
C LEU A 106 -8.18 -3.92 13.51
N MET A 107 -8.46 -4.96 12.73
CA MET A 107 -9.49 -5.00 11.68
C MET A 107 -10.16 -6.39 11.64
N PRO A 108 -10.81 -6.85 12.74
CA PRO A 108 -11.36 -8.21 12.82
C PRO A 108 -12.42 -8.52 11.77
N GLU A 109 -13.03 -7.52 11.14
CA GLU A 109 -13.93 -7.70 10.00
C GLU A 109 -13.27 -8.39 8.79
N ILE A 110 -11.94 -8.29 8.67
CA ILE A 110 -11.19 -9.00 7.62
C ILE A 110 -11.27 -10.50 7.87
N ALA A 111 -11.08 -10.95 9.11
CA ALA A 111 -11.21 -12.36 9.46
C ALA A 111 -12.63 -12.88 9.18
N VAL A 112 -13.66 -12.06 9.44
CA VAL A 112 -15.06 -12.43 9.13
C VAL A 112 -15.31 -12.56 7.63
N ARG A 113 -14.77 -11.64 6.83
CA ARG A 113 -15.01 -11.60 5.36
C ARG A 113 -14.07 -12.51 4.56
N CYS A 114 -12.93 -12.87 5.13
CA CYS A 114 -11.89 -13.65 4.46
C CYS A 114 -11.70 -15.03 5.13
N GLY A 115 -12.67 -15.51 5.91
CA GLY A 115 -12.68 -16.88 6.45
C GLY A 115 -11.55 -17.22 7.42
N ASN A 116 -11.20 -16.31 8.34
CA ASN A 116 -10.05 -16.44 9.24
C ASN A 116 -8.74 -16.77 8.50
N PHE A 117 -8.48 -15.97 7.46
CA PHE A 117 -7.34 -16.03 6.55
C PHE A 117 -5.99 -16.31 7.20
N GLU A 118 -5.10 -16.98 6.46
CA GLU A 118 -3.66 -17.00 6.74
C GLU A 118 -2.90 -16.11 5.76
N VAL A 119 -1.69 -15.67 6.13
CA VAL A 119 -0.80 -14.89 5.24
C VAL A 119 0.20 -15.82 4.57
N ALA A 120 0.19 -15.85 3.23
CA ALA A 120 0.93 -16.80 2.39
C ALA A 120 2.26 -16.26 1.84
N SER A 121 2.58 -14.97 2.06
CA SER A 121 3.82 -14.35 1.59
C SER A 121 4.43 -13.43 2.64
N PRO A 122 5.74 -13.12 2.53
CA PRO A 122 6.31 -12.00 3.27
C PRO A 122 5.57 -10.70 2.98
N VAL A 123 5.55 -9.80 3.98
CA VAL A 123 5.04 -8.44 3.79
C VAL A 123 6.11 -7.58 3.11
N GLU A 124 5.84 -7.19 1.88
CA GLU A 124 6.60 -6.20 1.13
C GLU A 124 6.23 -4.80 1.62
N VAL A 125 7.22 -3.98 1.97
CA VAL A 125 6.99 -2.62 2.47
C VAL A 125 7.67 -1.63 1.54
N ARG A 126 6.92 -0.63 1.10
CA ARG A 126 7.43 0.49 0.31
C ARG A 126 7.01 1.81 0.92
N GLN A 127 7.99 2.66 1.15
CA GLN A 127 7.75 4.04 1.53
C GLN A 127 7.27 4.84 0.32
N ILE A 128 6.25 5.67 0.51
CA ILE A 128 5.63 6.52 -0.49
C ILE A 128 5.86 7.99 -0.13
#